data_AF-A0A2M6ZXL6-F1
#
_entry.id   AF-A0A2M6ZXL6-F1
#
_cell.length_a   1.000
_cell.length_b   1.000
_cell.length_c   1.000
_cell.angle_alpha   90.00
_cell.angle_beta   90.00
_cell.angle_gamma   90.00
#
_symmetry.space_group_name_H-M   'P 1'
#
loop_
_entity.id
_entity.type
_entity.pdbx_description
1 polymer ?
#
loop_
_entity_poly.entity_id
_entity_poly.type
_entity_poly.pdbx_seq_one_letter_code
_entity_poly.pdbx_strand_id
1 'polypeptide(L)'
;MKKSLFLGLASLVVVLAISLILTPKTYADDFLICTLDSDCDRVLDRDDNCPYAKNRDQLDTDHDLIGDACDNDIDNDGIRNNVDNCGINFNEDQTDTDLDGIGDVCDLDVNGDGIPDVDDPDGDSIANADDNCPNLANPDQADMDEDDIGDVCDYSDADAYPDSVDNCPVDYNSRQNDQDADGLGDACDNCDMVSNLDQADRDDDGIGDACEIDWDGDGVIDDEDNCRIMSNADQYDTDEDGRGDVCDPACEGANCVIDSDQSANADEAVSTGNPYSEGGCAFVGVGGLSFAGLYFIMISVLGILSLRKR
;
A
#
# COMPACT_ATOMS: atom_id res chain seq x y z
N MET A 1 31.37 -68.31 -5.00
CA MET A 1 32.12 -67.04 -5.18
C MET A 1 31.26 -66.07 -5.98
N LYS A 2 30.30 -65.39 -5.34
CA LYS A 2 29.49 -64.31 -5.95
C LYS A 2 29.12 -63.31 -4.85
N LYS A 3 30.12 -62.57 -4.37
CA LYS A 3 29.98 -61.39 -3.49
C LYS A 3 31.20 -60.49 -3.75
N SER A 4 31.29 -59.89 -4.93
CA SER A 4 32.30 -58.86 -5.20
C SER A 4 31.97 -57.91 -6.36
N LEU A 5 30.75 -57.91 -6.91
CA LEU A 5 30.42 -57.15 -8.12
C LEU A 5 29.29 -56.12 -7.93
N PHE A 6 29.07 -55.62 -6.71
CA PHE A 6 28.06 -54.59 -6.46
C PHE A 6 28.57 -53.34 -5.72
N LEU A 7 29.84 -53.31 -5.29
CA LEU A 7 30.43 -52.13 -4.63
C LEU A 7 31.19 -51.18 -5.56
N GLY A 8 31.45 -51.55 -6.83
CA GLY A 8 32.25 -50.74 -7.76
C GLY A 8 31.47 -49.70 -8.56
N LEU A 9 30.17 -49.90 -8.79
CA LEU A 9 29.35 -49.00 -9.63
C LEU A 9 28.75 -47.84 -8.85
N ALA A 10 28.45 -48.01 -7.55
CA ALA A 10 27.89 -46.93 -6.72
C ALA A 10 28.93 -45.82 -6.43
N SER A 11 30.22 -46.16 -6.35
CA SER A 11 31.27 -45.18 -6.02
C SER A 11 31.72 -44.35 -7.24
N LEU A 12 31.66 -44.91 -8.45
CA LEU A 12 32.04 -44.19 -9.69
C LEU A 12 30.97 -43.18 -10.13
N VAL A 13 29.68 -43.48 -9.92
CA VAL A 13 28.57 -42.57 -10.26
C VAL A 13 28.55 -41.36 -9.33
N VAL A 14 28.92 -41.51 -8.05
CA VAL A 14 28.99 -40.40 -7.09
C VAL A 14 30.19 -39.48 -7.38
N VAL A 15 31.35 -40.01 -7.80
CA VAL A 15 32.53 -39.18 -8.11
C VAL A 15 32.36 -38.41 -9.43
N LEU A 16 31.69 -38.98 -10.44
CA LEU A 16 31.38 -38.27 -11.68
C LEU A 16 30.26 -37.23 -11.51
N ALA A 17 29.27 -37.48 -10.64
CA ALA A 17 28.23 -36.50 -10.34
C ALA A 17 28.75 -35.31 -9.52
N ILE A 18 29.69 -35.53 -8.59
CA ILE A 18 30.27 -34.44 -7.78
C ILE A 18 31.24 -33.58 -8.59
N SER A 19 31.91 -34.15 -9.60
CA SER A 19 32.82 -33.39 -10.48
C SER A 19 32.11 -32.49 -11.50
N LEU A 20 30.80 -32.67 -11.71
CA LEU A 20 29.99 -31.84 -12.61
C LEU A 20 29.27 -30.67 -11.91
N ILE A 21 29.38 -30.56 -10.58
CA ILE A 21 28.67 -29.55 -9.77
C ILE A 21 29.63 -28.45 -9.28
N LEU A 22 30.94 -28.55 -9.57
CA LEU A 22 31.98 -27.63 -9.07
C LEU A 22 32.76 -26.91 -10.18
N THR A 23 32.18 -26.69 -11.36
CA THR A 23 32.66 -25.57 -12.17
C THR A 23 31.98 -24.31 -11.63
N PRO A 24 32.73 -23.33 -11.10
CA PRO A 24 32.13 -22.06 -10.71
C PRO A 24 31.48 -21.46 -11.97
N LYS A 25 30.15 -21.38 -11.98
CA LYS A 25 29.39 -20.61 -12.98
C LYS A 25 29.83 -19.15 -13.07
N THR A 26 30.65 -18.68 -12.13
CA THR A 26 31.15 -17.31 -12.08
C THR A 26 32.36 -17.04 -12.98
N TYR A 27 32.95 -18.05 -13.65
CA TYR A 27 34.12 -17.85 -14.53
C TYR A 27 33.84 -17.99 -16.04
N ALA A 28 32.65 -18.47 -16.43
CA ALA A 28 32.30 -18.64 -17.84
C ALA A 28 31.58 -17.42 -18.43
N ASP A 29 30.96 -16.58 -17.58
CA ASP A 29 30.22 -15.39 -18.03
C ASP A 29 31.20 -14.24 -18.39
N ASP A 30 32.25 -13.99 -17.59
CA ASP A 30 33.21 -12.89 -17.85
C ASP A 30 34.10 -13.10 -19.09
N PHE A 31 34.43 -14.34 -19.46
CA PHE A 31 35.33 -14.63 -20.59
C PHE A 31 34.60 -14.64 -21.95
N LEU A 32 33.27 -14.77 -21.96
CA LEU A 32 32.47 -14.73 -23.19
C LEU A 32 31.98 -13.31 -23.52
N ILE A 33 31.79 -12.46 -22.51
CA ILE A 33 31.33 -11.07 -22.67
C ILE A 33 32.34 -10.28 -23.51
N CYS A 34 33.62 -10.23 -23.12
CA CYS A 34 34.70 -9.48 -23.81
C CYS A 34 35.14 -9.99 -25.21
N THR A 35 34.39 -10.90 -25.83
CA THR A 35 34.72 -11.42 -27.18
C THR A 35 33.83 -10.84 -28.28
N LEU A 36 32.69 -10.28 -27.90
CA LEU A 36 31.71 -9.59 -28.77
C LEU A 36 31.40 -8.16 -28.28
N ASP A 37 32.10 -7.76 -27.23
CA ASP A 37 32.07 -6.48 -26.53
C ASP A 37 33.55 -6.11 -26.40
N SER A 38 33.98 -5.21 -27.27
CA SER A 38 35.38 -4.91 -27.57
C SER A 38 36.05 -4.10 -26.45
N ASP A 39 35.29 -3.38 -25.64
CA ASP A 39 35.80 -2.64 -24.50
C ASP A 39 35.39 -3.24 -23.14
N CYS A 40 34.47 -4.21 -23.11
CA CYS A 40 33.95 -4.89 -21.92
C CYS A 40 33.12 -4.00 -20.99
N ASP A 41 32.24 -3.17 -21.53
CA ASP A 41 31.31 -2.35 -20.75
C ASP A 41 29.92 -2.98 -20.54
N ARG A 42 29.68 -4.16 -21.14
CA ARG A 42 28.43 -4.94 -21.14
C ARG A 42 27.41 -4.50 -22.19
N VAL A 43 27.82 -3.70 -23.16
CA VAL A 43 27.10 -3.43 -24.41
C VAL A 43 27.81 -4.19 -25.54
N LEU A 44 27.05 -4.80 -26.45
CA LEU A 44 27.66 -5.54 -27.55
C LEU A 44 28.06 -4.56 -28.65
N ASP A 45 29.19 -4.76 -29.33
CA ASP A 45 29.72 -3.85 -30.39
C ASP A 45 28.70 -3.40 -31.46
N ARG A 46 27.66 -4.22 -31.70
CA ARG A 46 26.61 -3.93 -32.71
C ARG A 46 25.51 -3.00 -32.20
N ASP A 47 25.38 -2.89 -30.89
CA ASP A 47 24.38 -2.13 -30.15
C ASP A 47 25.08 -1.01 -29.33
N ASP A 48 26.40 -0.86 -29.49
CA ASP A 48 27.28 0.05 -28.77
C ASP A 48 27.60 1.30 -29.62
N ASN A 49 27.23 2.48 -29.14
CA ASN A 49 27.53 3.77 -29.79
C ASN A 49 28.97 4.25 -29.54
N CYS A 50 29.74 3.55 -28.68
CA CYS A 50 31.19 3.69 -28.54
C CYS A 50 31.92 2.34 -28.40
N PRO A 51 32.02 1.54 -29.48
CA PRO A 51 32.53 0.15 -29.46
C PRO A 51 33.96 -0.08 -28.90
N TYR A 52 34.70 0.98 -28.58
CA TYR A 52 36.08 0.90 -28.08
C TYR A 52 36.30 1.77 -26.85
N ALA A 53 35.26 2.39 -26.30
CA ALA A 53 35.32 3.29 -25.15
C ALA A 53 34.11 3.06 -24.25
N LYS A 54 34.38 2.44 -23.08
CA LYS A 54 33.33 2.00 -22.15
C LYS A 54 32.33 3.09 -21.82
N ASN A 55 31.06 2.84 -22.11
CA ASN A 55 29.93 3.73 -21.84
C ASN A 55 28.64 2.92 -21.73
N ARG A 56 28.54 2.17 -20.63
CA ARG A 56 27.40 1.28 -20.38
C ARG A 56 26.04 2.00 -20.34
N ASP A 57 26.05 3.29 -20.04
CA ASP A 57 24.90 4.19 -20.09
C ASP A 57 24.46 4.54 -21.51
N GLN A 58 25.35 4.40 -22.50
CA GLN A 58 25.12 4.67 -23.91
C GLN A 58 24.58 6.09 -24.15
N LEU A 59 25.04 7.04 -23.35
CA LEU A 59 24.67 8.44 -23.50
C LEU A 59 25.12 8.97 -24.87
N ASP A 60 24.24 9.72 -25.51
CA ASP A 60 24.37 10.26 -26.87
C ASP A 60 23.56 11.58 -26.88
N THR A 61 24.23 12.68 -26.54
CA THR A 61 23.60 13.96 -26.23
C THR A 61 22.96 14.60 -27.47
N ASP A 62 23.67 14.63 -28.60
CA ASP A 62 23.20 15.21 -29.86
C ASP A 62 22.43 14.23 -30.75
N HIS A 63 22.40 12.95 -30.39
CA HIS A 63 21.74 11.86 -31.10
C HIS A 63 22.27 11.62 -32.52
N ASP A 64 23.57 11.81 -32.75
CA ASP A 64 24.20 11.54 -34.06
C ASP A 64 24.65 10.08 -34.26
N LEU A 65 24.42 9.23 -33.24
CA LEU A 65 24.80 7.82 -33.14
C LEU A 65 26.28 7.58 -32.74
N ILE A 66 27.00 8.61 -32.32
CA ILE A 66 28.30 8.52 -31.65
C ILE A 66 28.06 8.84 -30.17
N GLY A 67 28.42 7.93 -29.27
CA GLY A 67 28.19 8.18 -27.84
C GLY A 67 29.14 9.23 -27.27
N ASP A 68 28.72 9.90 -26.19
CA ASP A 68 29.47 10.98 -25.53
C ASP A 68 30.90 10.54 -25.13
N ALA A 69 31.09 9.26 -24.82
CA ALA A 69 32.38 8.71 -24.42
C ALA A 69 33.43 8.66 -25.54
N CYS A 70 33.00 8.76 -26.80
CA CYS A 70 33.85 8.70 -27.98
C CYS A 70 33.58 9.82 -29.00
N ASP A 71 32.68 10.74 -28.70
CA ASP A 71 32.47 11.96 -29.47
C ASP A 71 33.56 13.02 -29.17
N ASN A 72 33.92 13.81 -30.19
CA ASN A 72 34.78 14.98 -30.04
C ASN A 72 34.00 16.32 -30.04
N ASP A 73 32.69 16.26 -30.22
CA ASP A 73 31.74 17.37 -30.30
C ASP A 73 30.37 16.87 -29.79
N ILE A 74 30.22 16.77 -28.47
CA ILE A 74 29.12 16.02 -27.81
C ILE A 74 27.73 16.62 -28.09
N ASP A 75 27.63 17.92 -28.36
CA ASP A 75 26.37 18.62 -28.60
C ASP A 75 26.18 19.09 -30.05
N ASN A 76 27.18 18.86 -30.92
CA ASN A 76 27.17 19.13 -32.35
C ASN A 76 26.92 20.60 -32.70
N ASP A 77 27.43 21.49 -31.86
CA ASP A 77 27.45 22.93 -32.13
C ASP A 77 28.62 23.32 -33.06
N GLY A 78 29.50 22.37 -33.39
CA GLY A 78 30.63 22.57 -34.29
C GLY A 78 31.89 23.07 -33.58
N ILE A 79 31.87 23.18 -32.26
CA ILE A 79 33.00 23.45 -31.39
C ILE A 79 33.43 22.13 -30.74
N ARG A 80 34.74 21.86 -30.70
CA ARG A 80 35.21 20.59 -30.10
C ARG A 80 35.17 20.68 -28.59
N ASN A 81 34.83 19.57 -27.91
CA ASN A 81 34.77 19.43 -26.45
C ASN A 81 35.96 20.07 -25.69
N ASN A 82 37.15 20.06 -26.28
CA ASN A 82 38.37 20.55 -25.63
C ASN A 82 38.58 22.08 -25.72
N VAL A 83 37.72 22.78 -26.44
CA VAL A 83 37.71 24.25 -26.60
C VAL A 83 36.32 24.86 -26.38
N ASP A 84 35.30 24.02 -26.29
CA ASP A 84 33.92 24.39 -26.01
C ASP A 84 33.75 24.81 -24.54
N ASN A 85 33.20 26.00 -24.31
CA ASN A 85 32.89 26.50 -22.98
C ASN A 85 31.55 25.99 -22.42
N CYS A 86 30.77 25.22 -23.20
CA CYS A 86 29.58 24.49 -22.75
C CYS A 86 29.48 23.10 -23.39
N GLY A 87 30.38 22.19 -23.00
CA GLY A 87 30.59 20.89 -23.67
C GLY A 87 29.42 19.90 -23.83
N ILE A 88 28.20 20.21 -23.40
CA ILE A 88 26.98 19.41 -23.66
C ILE A 88 25.77 20.28 -24.06
N ASN A 89 25.92 21.61 -24.07
CA ASN A 89 24.83 22.55 -24.27
C ASN A 89 25.12 23.43 -25.48
N PHE A 90 24.47 23.11 -26.60
CA PHE A 90 24.67 23.77 -27.89
C PHE A 90 24.82 25.29 -27.77
N ASN A 91 26.00 25.81 -28.11
CA ASN A 91 26.30 27.25 -28.03
C ASN A 91 27.38 27.69 -29.03
N GLU A 92 27.06 27.60 -30.33
CA GLU A 92 27.89 28.04 -31.46
C GLU A 92 28.57 29.42 -31.30
N ASP A 93 27.96 30.34 -30.54
CA ASP A 93 28.44 31.69 -30.31
C ASP A 93 29.51 31.80 -29.20
N GLN A 94 29.61 30.78 -28.34
CA GLN A 94 30.56 30.67 -27.23
C GLN A 94 30.59 31.94 -26.37
N THR A 95 29.41 32.54 -26.17
CA THR A 95 29.28 33.74 -25.32
C THR A 95 29.62 33.35 -23.88
N ASP A 96 30.42 34.19 -23.23
CA ASP A 96 30.92 34.05 -21.87
C ASP A 96 31.04 35.48 -21.31
N THR A 97 30.04 35.89 -20.55
CA THR A 97 29.79 37.28 -20.15
C THR A 97 30.76 37.74 -19.06
N ASP A 98 31.09 36.87 -18.10
CA ASP A 98 31.94 37.20 -16.96
C ASP A 98 33.41 36.73 -17.14
N LEU A 99 33.69 35.94 -18.17
CA LEU A 99 34.99 35.43 -18.60
C LEU A 99 35.61 34.42 -17.63
N ASP A 100 34.80 33.62 -16.96
CA ASP A 100 35.26 32.57 -16.05
C ASP A 100 35.62 31.24 -16.79
N GLY A 101 35.20 31.11 -18.05
CA GLY A 101 35.45 29.96 -18.91
C GLY A 101 34.28 28.96 -19.03
N ILE A 102 33.14 29.24 -18.40
CA ILE A 102 31.84 28.59 -18.58
C ILE A 102 30.99 29.50 -19.49
N GLY A 103 30.37 28.96 -20.53
CA GLY A 103 29.56 29.78 -21.43
C GLY A 103 28.20 30.14 -20.83
N ASP A 104 27.63 31.29 -21.25
CA ASP A 104 26.35 31.82 -20.74
C ASP A 104 25.19 30.79 -20.78
N VAL A 105 25.24 29.83 -21.69
CA VAL A 105 24.19 28.80 -21.86
C VAL A 105 24.22 27.74 -20.75
N CYS A 106 25.38 27.50 -20.15
CA CYS A 106 25.62 26.48 -19.13
C CYS A 106 26.16 27.07 -17.82
N ASP A 107 26.25 28.39 -17.74
CA ASP A 107 26.62 29.12 -16.54
C ASP A 107 25.39 29.39 -15.66
N LEU A 108 25.54 29.16 -14.36
CA LEU A 108 24.52 29.42 -13.37
C LEU A 108 24.65 30.81 -12.73
N ASP A 109 25.73 31.55 -12.99
CA ASP A 109 25.95 32.95 -12.57
C ASP A 109 26.57 33.73 -13.73
N VAL A 110 25.79 33.94 -14.81
CA VAL A 110 26.24 34.51 -16.09
C VAL A 110 26.95 35.86 -15.94
N ASN A 111 26.72 36.57 -14.84
CA ASN A 111 27.30 37.89 -14.61
C ASN A 111 28.46 37.90 -13.57
N GLY A 112 28.73 36.76 -12.92
CA GLY A 112 29.83 36.57 -11.98
C GLY A 112 29.73 37.43 -10.71
N ASP A 113 28.53 37.83 -10.29
CA ASP A 113 28.34 38.63 -9.06
C ASP A 113 28.29 37.79 -7.77
N GLY A 114 28.33 36.46 -7.90
CA GLY A 114 28.28 35.50 -6.82
C GLY A 114 26.87 35.13 -6.38
N ILE A 115 25.84 35.52 -7.14
CA ILE A 115 24.45 35.13 -6.95
C ILE A 115 24.01 34.32 -8.18
N PRO A 116 23.63 33.04 -8.01
CA PRO A 116 23.14 32.25 -9.13
C PRO A 116 21.89 32.89 -9.79
N ASP A 117 21.82 32.82 -11.12
CA ASP A 117 20.70 33.28 -11.95
C ASP A 117 19.39 32.50 -11.66
N VAL A 118 19.53 31.29 -11.12
CA VAL A 118 18.45 30.50 -10.51
C VAL A 118 18.49 30.65 -8.99
N ASP A 119 17.40 31.08 -8.39
CA ASP A 119 17.25 31.06 -6.92
C ASP A 119 17.12 29.60 -6.48
N ASP A 120 18.21 28.99 -6.03
CA ASP A 120 18.32 27.59 -5.56
C ASP A 120 19.08 27.57 -4.22
N PRO A 121 18.36 27.70 -3.07
CA PRO A 121 18.96 27.84 -1.75
C PRO A 121 19.68 26.59 -1.22
N ASP A 122 19.30 25.39 -1.67
CA ASP A 122 19.83 24.13 -1.17
C ASP A 122 20.74 23.39 -2.17
N GLY A 123 20.81 23.87 -3.41
CA GLY A 123 21.78 23.47 -4.43
C GLY A 123 21.44 22.13 -5.07
N ASP A 124 20.17 21.77 -5.14
CA ASP A 124 19.71 20.48 -5.66
C ASP A 124 19.40 20.51 -7.17
N SER A 125 19.63 21.67 -7.81
CA SER A 125 19.37 21.94 -9.23
C SER A 125 17.90 22.08 -9.60
N ILE A 126 17.01 22.23 -8.63
CA ILE A 126 15.63 22.66 -8.78
C ILE A 126 15.52 24.12 -8.33
N ALA A 127 14.82 24.95 -9.09
CA ALA A 127 14.61 26.33 -8.70
C ALA A 127 13.66 26.39 -7.50
N ASN A 128 13.93 27.25 -6.52
CA ASN A 128 13.11 27.49 -5.30
C ASN A 128 11.61 27.69 -5.59
N ALA A 129 11.26 28.21 -6.77
CA ALA A 129 9.87 28.40 -7.16
C ALA A 129 9.14 27.11 -7.59
N ASP A 130 9.91 26.09 -7.99
CA ASP A 130 9.47 24.79 -8.50
C ASP A 130 9.89 23.64 -7.57
N ASP A 131 10.55 23.94 -6.45
CA ASP A 131 11.08 23.00 -5.45
C ASP A 131 10.07 22.75 -4.32
N ASN A 132 9.63 21.50 -4.13
CA ASN A 132 8.74 21.08 -3.06
C ASN A 132 9.44 20.88 -1.69
N CYS A 133 10.77 21.01 -1.64
CA CYS A 133 11.57 21.12 -0.41
C CYS A 133 12.64 22.23 -0.48
N PRO A 134 12.27 23.53 -0.51
CA PRO A 134 13.14 24.70 -0.78
C PRO A 134 14.45 24.89 -0.01
N ASN A 135 14.71 24.09 1.01
CA ASN A 135 15.88 24.18 1.87
C ASN A 135 16.51 22.81 2.16
N LEU A 136 16.08 21.75 1.47
CA LEU A 136 16.55 20.39 1.66
C LEU A 136 16.57 19.65 0.33
N ALA A 137 17.77 19.54 -0.22
CA ALA A 137 18.01 18.97 -1.53
C ALA A 137 17.30 17.63 -1.78
N ASN A 138 16.42 17.61 -2.78
CA ASN A 138 15.69 16.46 -3.29
C ASN A 138 15.50 16.58 -4.82
N PRO A 139 16.57 16.31 -5.61
CA PRO A 139 16.52 16.44 -7.07
C PRO A 139 15.47 15.57 -7.77
N ASP A 140 14.91 14.56 -7.10
CA ASP A 140 13.85 13.70 -7.59
C ASP A 140 12.44 14.27 -7.37
N GLN A 141 12.30 15.32 -6.55
CA GLN A 141 11.05 16.00 -6.22
C GLN A 141 9.92 15.02 -5.86
N ALA A 142 10.29 13.94 -5.16
CA ALA A 142 9.34 12.92 -4.74
C ALA A 142 8.30 13.53 -3.80
N ASP A 143 7.04 13.21 -4.05
CA ASP A 143 5.85 13.66 -3.32
C ASP A 143 4.82 12.53 -3.44
N MET A 144 4.79 11.67 -2.43
CA MET A 144 4.01 10.43 -2.46
C MET A 144 2.51 10.69 -2.25
N ASP A 145 2.13 11.72 -1.51
CA ASP A 145 0.74 12.01 -1.16
C ASP A 145 0.11 13.19 -1.94
N GLU A 146 0.90 13.83 -2.81
CA GLU A 146 0.51 14.91 -3.73
C GLU A 146 0.04 16.18 -3.01
N ASP A 147 0.67 16.55 -1.90
CA ASP A 147 0.31 17.73 -1.09
C ASP A 147 1.18 18.98 -1.36
N ASP A 148 2.10 18.89 -2.33
CA ASP A 148 3.12 19.89 -2.71
C ASP A 148 4.26 20.07 -1.68
N ILE A 149 4.39 19.20 -0.67
CA ILE A 149 5.53 19.09 0.25
C ILE A 149 6.30 17.81 -0.10
N GLY A 150 7.60 17.92 -0.37
CA GLY A 150 8.37 16.74 -0.80
C GLY A 150 8.60 15.73 0.32
N ASP A 151 8.73 14.45 -0.05
CA ASP A 151 8.88 13.29 0.85
C ASP A 151 10.01 13.46 1.88
N VAL A 152 11.05 14.24 1.57
CA VAL A 152 12.19 14.46 2.48
C VAL A 152 11.94 15.55 3.52
N CYS A 153 10.97 16.43 3.26
CA CYS A 153 10.62 17.57 4.10
C CYS A 153 9.17 17.57 4.61
N ASP A 154 8.43 16.50 4.33
CA ASP A 154 7.09 16.27 4.84
C ASP A 154 7.16 15.66 6.26
N TYR A 155 6.84 16.48 7.27
CA TYR A 155 6.87 16.12 8.69
C TYR A 155 5.57 16.58 9.37
N SER A 156 4.57 15.71 9.45
CA SER A 156 3.27 16.03 10.07
C SER A 156 3.38 16.27 11.59
N ASP A 157 4.31 15.61 12.26
CA ASP A 157 4.43 15.62 13.73
C ASP A 157 5.69 16.34 14.28
N ALA A 158 6.59 16.75 13.39
CA ALA A 158 7.88 17.39 13.66
C ALA A 158 8.84 16.58 14.57
N ASP A 159 8.86 15.25 14.46
CA ASP A 159 9.76 14.37 15.22
C ASP A 159 11.15 14.13 14.58
N ALA A 160 11.34 14.68 13.37
CA ALA A 160 12.50 14.58 12.48
C ALA A 160 12.58 13.34 11.59
N TYR A 161 11.50 12.56 11.48
CA TYR A 161 11.31 11.51 10.48
C TYR A 161 10.22 11.94 9.49
N PRO A 162 10.48 11.91 8.17
CA PRO A 162 9.44 12.24 7.23
C PRO A 162 8.31 11.22 7.21
N ASP A 163 7.07 11.65 6.94
CA ASP A 163 5.84 10.84 6.99
C ASP A 163 5.97 9.52 6.19
N SER A 164 6.71 9.54 5.08
CA SER A 164 6.96 8.37 4.21
C SER A 164 7.76 7.24 4.86
N VAL A 165 8.52 7.52 5.93
CA VAL A 165 9.38 6.57 6.65
C VAL A 165 9.14 6.54 8.15
N ASP A 166 8.24 7.40 8.64
CA ASP A 166 7.82 7.47 10.03
C ASP A 166 6.81 6.34 10.35
N ASN A 167 7.09 5.57 11.40
CA ASN A 167 6.15 4.54 11.88
C ASN A 167 4.99 5.10 12.71
N CYS A 168 4.96 6.41 12.99
CA CYS A 168 3.83 7.17 13.53
C CYS A 168 3.72 8.58 12.91
N PRO A 169 3.35 8.73 11.62
CA PRO A 169 3.45 9.98 10.88
C PRO A 169 2.84 11.23 11.55
N VAL A 170 1.81 11.06 12.37
CA VAL A 170 1.10 12.17 13.02
C VAL A 170 1.33 12.29 14.53
N ASP A 171 2.10 11.37 15.13
CA ASP A 171 2.31 11.27 16.57
C ASP A 171 3.80 11.25 16.93
N TYR A 172 4.28 12.39 17.46
CA TYR A 172 5.70 12.60 17.82
C TYR A 172 6.36 11.38 18.47
N ASN A 173 7.30 10.76 17.76
CA ASN A 173 7.98 9.57 18.25
C ASN A 173 9.43 9.42 17.77
N SER A 174 10.27 10.45 17.98
CA SER A 174 11.67 10.56 17.50
C SER A 174 12.66 9.43 17.83
N ARG A 175 12.24 8.34 18.47
CA ARG A 175 13.01 7.09 18.65
C ARG A 175 12.58 5.96 17.72
N GLN A 176 11.44 6.10 17.03
CA GLN A 176 10.89 5.12 16.09
C GLN A 176 10.88 3.72 16.72
N ASN A 177 10.45 3.63 17.98
CA ASN A 177 10.31 2.35 18.65
C ASN A 177 9.09 1.62 18.08
N ASP A 178 9.24 0.32 17.88
CA ASP A 178 8.18 -0.61 17.47
C ASP A 178 8.56 -1.96 18.11
N GLN A 179 7.98 -2.25 19.28
CA GLN A 179 8.41 -3.39 20.10
C GLN A 179 7.97 -4.75 19.57
N ASP A 180 6.84 -4.83 18.87
CA ASP A 180 6.28 -6.07 18.35
C ASP A 180 6.51 -6.29 16.85
N ALA A 181 7.06 -5.27 16.17
CA ALA A 181 7.45 -5.26 14.77
C ALA A 181 6.28 -5.42 13.80
N ASP A 182 5.13 -4.82 14.10
CA ASP A 182 3.96 -4.84 13.22
C ASP A 182 3.93 -3.70 12.17
N GLY A 183 4.81 -2.70 12.33
CA GLY A 183 4.97 -1.57 11.43
C GLY A 183 4.41 -0.25 11.97
N LEU A 184 3.70 -0.26 13.10
CA LEU A 184 3.26 0.92 13.84
C LEU A 184 4.21 1.18 15.01
N GLY A 185 4.51 2.45 15.28
CA GLY A 185 5.36 2.79 16.40
C GLY A 185 4.61 2.74 17.74
N ASP A 186 5.35 2.48 18.84
CA ASP A 186 4.80 2.41 20.22
C ASP A 186 3.96 3.66 20.61
N ALA A 187 4.16 4.80 19.92
CA ALA A 187 3.45 6.05 20.22
C ALA A 187 2.03 6.10 19.65
N CYS A 188 1.76 5.36 18.58
CA CYS A 188 0.50 5.34 17.83
C CYS A 188 -0.11 3.93 17.74
N ASP A 189 0.45 2.96 18.47
CA ASP A 189 -0.03 1.59 18.55
C ASP A 189 -0.88 1.36 19.82
N ASN A 190 -2.15 1.00 19.63
CA ASN A 190 -3.09 0.68 20.71
C ASN A 190 -2.81 -0.68 21.39
N CYS A 191 -1.84 -1.45 20.89
CA CYS A 191 -1.32 -2.68 21.48
C CYS A 191 0.20 -2.84 21.32
N ASP A 192 0.99 -1.92 21.90
CA ASP A 192 2.47 -1.79 21.85
C ASP A 192 3.36 -3.04 22.08
N MET A 193 2.78 -4.21 22.38
CA MET A 193 3.47 -5.47 22.64
C MET A 193 2.84 -6.65 21.87
N VAL A 194 1.78 -6.44 21.10
CA VAL A 194 0.98 -7.46 20.42
C VAL A 194 0.55 -6.98 19.03
N SER A 195 1.29 -7.43 18.02
CA SER A 195 1.10 -7.05 16.61
C SER A 195 -0.37 -7.08 16.16
N ASN A 196 -0.86 -5.92 15.73
CA ASN A 196 -2.22 -5.66 15.28
C ASN A 196 -2.29 -4.45 14.33
N LEU A 197 -1.67 -4.57 13.15
CA LEU A 197 -1.63 -3.53 12.11
C LEU A 197 -3.01 -2.94 11.72
N ASP A 198 -4.11 -3.64 11.96
CA ASP A 198 -5.47 -3.14 11.72
C ASP A 198 -6.02 -2.21 12.81
N GLN A 199 -5.33 -2.12 13.96
CA GLN A 199 -5.62 -1.25 15.09
C GLN A 199 -7.10 -1.29 15.50
N ALA A 200 -7.70 -2.49 15.43
CA ALA A 200 -9.08 -2.68 15.85
C ALA A 200 -9.22 -2.34 17.34
N ASP A 201 -10.16 -1.44 17.64
CA ASP A 201 -10.56 -0.98 18.97
C ASP A 201 -12.08 -0.78 18.88
N ARG A 202 -12.83 -1.78 19.32
CA ARG A 202 -14.28 -1.86 19.06
C ARG A 202 -15.10 -0.95 19.96
N ASP A 203 -14.63 -0.69 21.17
CA ASP A 203 -15.30 0.15 22.16
C ASP A 203 -14.74 1.59 22.23
N ASP A 204 -13.72 1.89 21.43
CA ASP A 204 -13.04 3.18 21.28
C ASP A 204 -12.41 3.68 22.60
N ASP A 205 -11.90 2.77 23.43
CA ASP A 205 -11.29 3.10 24.73
C ASP A 205 -9.78 3.42 24.66
N GLY A 206 -9.16 3.12 23.51
CA GLY A 206 -7.75 3.32 23.22
C GLY A 206 -6.86 2.10 23.47
N ILE A 207 -7.41 0.96 23.88
CA ILE A 207 -6.74 -0.34 23.97
C ILE A 207 -7.23 -1.20 22.80
N GLY A 208 -6.32 -1.79 22.03
CA GLY A 208 -6.75 -2.60 20.89
C GLY A 208 -7.33 -3.97 21.28
N ASP A 209 -8.29 -4.46 20.48
CA ASP A 209 -8.92 -5.78 20.61
C ASP A 209 -7.89 -6.92 20.76
N ALA A 210 -6.70 -6.77 20.18
CA ALA A 210 -5.63 -7.77 20.19
C ALA A 210 -4.98 -7.97 21.57
N CYS A 211 -4.96 -6.94 22.42
CA CYS A 211 -4.37 -6.94 23.75
C CYS A 211 -5.41 -6.71 24.87
N GLU A 212 -6.67 -6.54 24.50
CA GLU A 212 -7.82 -6.47 25.41
C GLU A 212 -8.43 -7.86 25.72
N ILE A 213 -9.26 -7.93 26.75
CA ILE A 213 -10.02 -9.12 27.18
C ILE A 213 -11.54 -8.88 27.33
N ASP A 214 -12.04 -7.69 26.97
CA ASP A 214 -13.43 -7.22 27.14
C ASP A 214 -13.80 -6.35 25.93
N TRP A 215 -13.94 -6.97 24.74
CA TRP A 215 -13.96 -6.27 23.45
C TRP A 215 -15.10 -5.26 23.23
N ASP A 216 -16.12 -5.23 24.08
CA ASP A 216 -17.22 -4.25 23.95
C ASP A 216 -17.36 -3.32 25.16
N GLY A 217 -16.42 -3.39 26.10
CA GLY A 217 -16.30 -2.49 27.23
C GLY A 217 -17.49 -2.52 28.19
N ASP A 218 -18.30 -3.58 28.19
CA ASP A 218 -19.49 -3.67 29.02
C ASP A 218 -19.23 -4.13 30.47
N GLY A 219 -18.01 -4.62 30.73
CA GLY A 219 -17.53 -5.09 32.02
C GLY A 219 -17.62 -6.61 32.23
N VAL A 220 -17.97 -7.38 31.20
CA VAL A 220 -17.95 -8.84 31.17
C VAL A 220 -16.85 -9.31 30.23
N ILE A 221 -15.87 -10.05 30.76
CA ILE A 221 -14.75 -10.55 29.94
C ILE A 221 -15.24 -11.48 28.83
N ASP A 222 -14.56 -11.46 27.67
CA ASP A 222 -14.94 -12.20 26.45
C ASP A 222 -15.21 -13.70 26.63
N ASP A 223 -14.54 -14.33 27.59
CA ASP A 223 -14.66 -15.75 27.91
C ASP A 223 -15.92 -16.06 28.74
N GLU A 224 -16.50 -15.05 29.38
CA GLU A 224 -17.72 -15.10 30.19
C GLU A 224 -18.91 -14.37 29.54
N ASP A 225 -18.68 -13.71 28.40
CA ASP A 225 -19.65 -12.88 27.69
C ASP A 225 -20.43 -13.66 26.61
N ASN A 226 -21.75 -13.74 26.76
CA ASN A 226 -22.67 -14.36 25.79
C ASN A 226 -22.94 -13.49 24.55
N CYS A 227 -22.45 -12.24 24.52
CA CYS A 227 -22.46 -11.32 23.40
C CYS A 227 -21.17 -10.50 23.24
N ARG A 228 -20.01 -11.16 23.22
CA ARG A 228 -18.62 -10.66 23.04
C ARG A 228 -18.34 -9.36 22.25
N ILE A 229 -19.23 -8.92 21.36
CA ILE A 229 -19.01 -7.75 20.51
C ILE A 229 -20.15 -6.73 20.56
N MET A 230 -21.10 -6.90 21.47
CA MET A 230 -22.27 -6.04 21.62
C MET A 230 -22.70 -5.95 23.08
N SER A 231 -22.35 -4.82 23.69
CA SER A 231 -22.56 -4.52 25.10
C SER A 231 -23.93 -4.96 25.63
N ASN A 232 -23.90 -5.84 26.62
CA ASN A 232 -25.02 -6.41 27.33
C ASN A 232 -24.63 -6.85 28.75
N ALA A 233 -24.13 -5.93 29.58
CA ALA A 233 -23.61 -6.22 30.93
C ALA A 233 -24.56 -6.99 31.88
N ASP A 234 -25.85 -7.11 31.54
CA ASP A 234 -26.84 -7.91 32.25
C ASP A 234 -26.92 -9.39 31.82
N GLN A 235 -26.28 -9.75 30.69
CA GLN A 235 -26.07 -11.10 30.17
C GLN A 235 -27.39 -11.89 30.02
N TYR A 236 -28.47 -11.21 29.63
CA TYR A 236 -29.75 -11.88 29.38
C TYR A 236 -29.63 -12.85 28.20
N ASP A 237 -29.99 -14.11 28.44
CA ASP A 237 -30.10 -15.21 27.47
C ASP A 237 -31.40 -15.95 27.83
N THR A 238 -32.48 -15.61 27.13
CA THR A 238 -33.84 -16.04 27.49
C THR A 238 -34.12 -17.49 27.08
N ASP A 239 -33.51 -17.99 26.02
CA ASP A 239 -33.68 -19.37 25.56
C ASP A 239 -32.52 -20.32 25.91
N GLU A 240 -31.54 -19.84 26.67
CA GLU A 240 -30.45 -20.60 27.28
C GLU A 240 -29.62 -21.37 26.25
N ASP A 241 -29.46 -20.81 25.03
CA ASP A 241 -28.68 -21.41 23.96
C ASP A 241 -27.17 -21.05 24.04
N GLY A 242 -26.81 -20.15 24.97
CA GLY A 242 -25.46 -19.66 25.19
C GLY A 242 -25.11 -18.39 24.42
N ARG A 243 -26.07 -17.80 23.68
CA ARG A 243 -25.95 -16.53 22.99
C ARG A 243 -26.91 -15.53 23.62
N GLY A 244 -26.42 -14.35 23.99
CA GLY A 244 -27.27 -13.35 24.64
C GLY A 244 -28.34 -12.78 23.69
N ASP A 245 -29.46 -12.35 24.28
CA ASP A 245 -30.64 -11.83 23.57
C ASP A 245 -30.29 -10.67 22.61
N VAL A 246 -29.27 -9.87 22.96
CA VAL A 246 -28.82 -8.70 22.19
C VAL A 246 -28.14 -9.10 20.87
N CYS A 247 -27.44 -10.23 20.86
CA CYS A 247 -26.66 -10.70 19.72
C CYS A 247 -27.19 -11.99 19.09
N ASP A 248 -28.34 -12.45 19.56
CA ASP A 248 -28.99 -13.62 19.02
C ASP A 248 -29.99 -13.27 17.89
N PRO A 249 -29.71 -13.67 16.62
CA PRO A 249 -30.65 -13.49 15.52
C PRO A 249 -31.92 -14.35 15.64
N ALA A 250 -31.95 -15.38 16.49
CA ALA A 250 -33.18 -16.10 16.81
C ALA A 250 -34.09 -15.30 17.78
N CYS A 251 -33.54 -14.27 18.43
CA CYS A 251 -34.22 -13.33 19.32
C CYS A 251 -34.57 -11.99 18.62
N GLU A 252 -35.59 -11.98 17.74
CA GLU A 252 -36.21 -10.70 17.30
C GLU A 252 -37.35 -10.29 18.26
N GLY A 253 -37.01 -9.55 19.33
CA GLY A 253 -37.97 -8.98 20.28
C GLY A 253 -38.34 -9.94 21.42
N ALA A 254 -39.63 -10.25 21.61
CA ALA A 254 -40.09 -11.10 22.73
C ALA A 254 -40.23 -12.59 22.36
N ASN A 255 -39.59 -13.03 21.26
CA ASN A 255 -39.82 -14.35 20.67
C ASN A 255 -38.50 -15.10 20.50
N CYS A 256 -37.78 -15.25 21.62
CA CYS A 256 -36.65 -16.16 21.78
C CYS A 256 -37.15 -17.61 21.59
N VAL A 257 -36.46 -18.39 20.78
CA VAL A 257 -36.86 -19.75 20.42
C VAL A 257 -35.68 -20.67 20.63
N ILE A 258 -35.73 -21.43 21.72
CA ILE A 258 -34.84 -22.55 22.02
C ILE A 258 -34.53 -23.34 20.74
N ASP A 259 -33.28 -23.27 20.26
CA ASP A 259 -32.81 -24.06 19.12
C ASP A 259 -32.88 -25.55 19.49
N SER A 260 -34.02 -26.16 19.17
CA SER A 260 -34.29 -27.56 19.46
C SER A 260 -33.42 -28.56 18.67
N ASP A 261 -32.44 -28.10 17.88
CA ASP A 261 -31.55 -28.99 17.10
C ASP A 261 -30.17 -29.25 17.72
N GLN A 262 -29.84 -28.70 18.90
CA GLN A 262 -28.65 -29.12 19.67
C GLN A 262 -29.03 -30.20 20.68
N SER A 263 -28.98 -31.44 20.22
CA SER A 263 -29.30 -32.64 20.98
C SER A 263 -28.45 -32.81 22.27
N ALA A 264 -29.01 -32.45 23.41
CA ALA A 264 -28.57 -32.93 24.73
C ALA A 264 -29.77 -33.41 25.55
N ASN A 265 -30.13 -34.68 25.32
CA ASN A 265 -30.68 -35.61 26.31
C ASN A 265 -31.42 -35.01 27.52
N ALA A 266 -32.71 -34.69 27.36
CA ALA A 266 -33.64 -34.58 28.47
C ALA A 266 -34.92 -35.36 28.16
N ASP A 267 -35.01 -36.52 28.79
CA ASP A 267 -36.25 -37.24 29.03
C ASP A 267 -37.22 -36.31 29.79
N GLU A 268 -38.47 -36.23 29.32
CA GLU A 268 -39.64 -35.56 29.90
C GLU A 268 -39.65 -34.02 30.06
N ALA A 269 -40.18 -33.34 29.04
CA ALA A 269 -40.95 -32.10 29.24
C ALA A 269 -42.44 -32.37 28.97
N VAL A 270 -43.14 -32.64 30.07
CA VAL A 270 -44.59 -32.70 30.17
C VAL A 270 -45.17 -31.31 29.85
N SER A 271 -45.83 -31.17 28.71
CA SER A 271 -46.75 -30.07 28.47
C SER A 271 -48.04 -30.31 29.26
N THR A 272 -48.10 -29.73 30.47
CA THR A 272 -49.37 -29.56 31.20
C THR A 272 -49.64 -28.09 31.46
N GLY A 273 -50.59 -27.54 30.71
CA GLY A 273 -51.74 -26.84 31.31
C GLY A 273 -51.62 -25.34 31.60
N ASN A 274 -52.29 -24.55 30.77
CA ASN A 274 -53.11 -23.37 31.17
C ASN A 274 -54.22 -23.83 32.17
N PRO A 275 -54.96 -23.02 32.98
CA PRO A 275 -55.19 -21.55 32.94
C PRO A 275 -55.40 -20.76 34.28
N TYR A 276 -55.42 -19.41 34.23
CA TYR A 276 -56.43 -18.45 34.79
C TYR A 276 -55.90 -17.04 35.19
N SER A 277 -56.72 -16.03 34.88
CA SER A 277 -56.82 -14.61 35.35
C SER A 277 -55.77 -13.58 34.87
N GLU A 278 -56.05 -12.61 33.99
CA GLU A 278 -57.00 -11.46 33.95
C GLU A 278 -56.50 -10.14 34.61
N GLY A 279 -56.47 -9.08 33.78
CA GLY A 279 -56.47 -7.65 34.12
C GLY A 279 -55.40 -6.86 33.33
N GLY A 280 -55.65 -5.91 32.42
CA GLY A 280 -56.85 -5.19 31.99
C GLY A 280 -56.48 -3.71 31.72
N CYS A 281 -56.74 -3.21 30.50
CA CYS A 281 -57.13 -1.82 30.07
C CYS A 281 -56.85 -1.67 28.55
N ALA A 282 -57.71 -1.13 27.66
CA ALA A 282 -59.06 -0.59 27.73
C ALA A 282 -59.71 -0.58 26.32
N PHE A 283 -61.06 -0.60 26.31
CA PHE A 283 -62.03 -0.41 25.21
C PHE A 283 -61.87 0.96 24.48
N VAL A 284 -62.42 1.27 23.28
CA VAL A 284 -63.78 1.17 22.67
C VAL A 284 -63.60 1.37 21.14
N GLY A 285 -64.32 0.85 20.15
CA GLY A 285 -65.51 -0.01 20.09
C GLY A 285 -66.12 -0.04 18.66
N VAL A 286 -66.81 -1.15 18.40
CA VAL A 286 -68.01 -1.42 17.57
C VAL A 286 -68.03 -1.36 16.03
N GLY A 287 -68.53 -2.48 15.47
CA GLY A 287 -69.20 -2.60 14.17
C GLY A 287 -68.37 -3.36 13.13
N GLY A 288 -68.49 -4.67 12.90
CA GLY A 288 -69.71 -5.46 12.76
C GLY A 288 -70.11 -5.54 11.28
N LEU A 289 -69.70 -6.61 10.59
CA LEU A 289 -70.46 -7.42 9.60
C LEU A 289 -69.55 -8.02 8.53
N SER A 290 -69.51 -9.35 8.54
CA SER A 290 -68.98 -10.24 7.51
C SER A 290 -69.81 -10.14 6.23
N PHE A 291 -69.18 -10.11 5.04
CA PHE A 291 -69.76 -10.68 3.82
C PHE A 291 -68.66 -11.11 2.85
N ALA A 292 -68.72 -12.39 2.49
CA ALA A 292 -68.06 -12.99 1.35
C ALA A 292 -68.67 -12.49 0.03
N GLY A 293 -67.89 -12.49 -1.05
CA GLY A 293 -68.44 -12.50 -2.42
C GLY A 293 -67.62 -11.76 -3.46
N LEU A 294 -66.97 -12.54 -4.34
CA LEU A 294 -66.59 -12.12 -5.69
C LEU A 294 -67.81 -11.55 -6.45
N TYR A 295 -67.64 -10.52 -7.29
CA TYR A 295 -67.61 -10.63 -8.76
C TYR A 295 -67.55 -9.24 -9.46
N PHE A 296 -66.93 -9.26 -10.64
CA PHE A 296 -66.80 -8.23 -11.68
C PHE A 296 -68.07 -7.40 -11.98
N ILE A 297 -67.90 -6.16 -12.50
CA ILE A 297 -68.18 -5.79 -13.91
C ILE A 297 -67.93 -4.28 -14.17
N MET A 298 -67.33 -4.07 -15.34
CA MET A 298 -67.02 -2.86 -16.11
C MET A 298 -68.20 -1.90 -16.40
N ILE A 299 -67.81 -0.71 -16.91
CA ILE A 299 -68.45 0.17 -17.93
C ILE A 299 -68.67 1.59 -17.35
N SER A 300 -68.33 2.72 -17.98
CA SER A 300 -67.56 3.13 -19.17
C SER A 300 -67.66 4.67 -19.25
N VAL A 301 -67.02 5.28 -20.27
CA VAL A 301 -67.46 6.52 -20.99
C VAL A 301 -67.01 7.84 -20.31
N LEU A 302 -66.34 8.85 -20.90
CA LEU A 302 -66.02 9.42 -22.23
C LEU A 302 -64.64 10.14 -22.07
N GLY A 303 -63.81 10.46 -23.08
CA GLY A 303 -63.98 10.47 -24.52
C GLY A 303 -63.05 11.52 -25.14
N ILE A 304 -62.16 11.04 -26.02
CA ILE A 304 -62.02 11.47 -27.42
C ILE A 304 -61.12 12.69 -27.78
N LEU A 305 -60.35 12.42 -28.86
CA LEU A 305 -59.57 13.29 -29.77
C LEU A 305 -58.25 13.84 -29.21
N SER A 306 -57.13 13.90 -29.93
CA SER A 306 -56.69 13.46 -31.26
C SER A 306 -55.39 14.23 -31.48
N LEU A 307 -54.29 13.55 -31.82
CA LEU A 307 -53.52 13.86 -33.03
C LEU A 307 -52.21 13.07 -33.05
N ARG A 308 -52.08 12.33 -34.15
CA ARG A 308 -50.91 11.63 -34.65
C ARG A 308 -50.10 12.61 -35.50
N LYS A 309 -48.77 12.61 -35.35
CA LYS A 309 -47.66 13.11 -36.21
C LYS A 309 -46.65 13.83 -35.31
N ARG A 310 -45.35 13.52 -35.27
CA ARG A 310 -44.46 12.73 -36.13
C ARG A 310 -43.55 11.88 -35.27
#